data_AF-A0A183L7X9-F1
#
_entry.id   AF-A0A183L7X9-F1
#
_cell.length_a   1.000
_cell.length_b   1.000
_cell.length_c   1.000
_cell.angle_alpha   90.00
_cell.angle_beta   90.00
_cell.angle_gamma   90.00
#
_symmetry.space_group_name_H-M   'P 1'
#
loop_
_entity.id
_entity.type
_entity.pdbx_description
1 polymer ?
#
loop_
_entity_poly.entity_id
_entity_poly.type
_entity_poly.pdbx_seq_one_letter_code
_entity_poly.pdbx_strand_id
1 'polypeptide(L)'
;LDSDHKGSLFNLALLYRNHLGKPDDARNLALHLIKYFEEALKLDPKNIQAKHNLCVALADEDDLEKSESCLLEAIAMEPKPQNYLLQHLEIIRGRLHSRGKHAYTKLNNDK
;
A
#
# COMPACT_ATOMS: atom_id res chain seq x y z
N LEU A 1 -14.48 10.75 -19.10
CA LEU A 1 -13.05 10.41 -18.88
C LEU A 1 -13.04 9.35 -17.80
N ASP A 2 -12.92 8.12 -18.27
CA ASP A 2 -13.52 6.92 -17.69
C ASP A 2 -12.84 6.43 -16.40
N SER A 3 -13.65 5.87 -15.50
CA SER A 3 -13.23 5.26 -14.23
C SER A 3 -12.20 4.11 -14.43
N ASP A 4 -12.10 3.57 -15.64
CA ASP A 4 -11.27 2.41 -15.98
C ASP A 4 -9.76 2.70 -16.02
N HIS A 5 -9.32 3.94 -16.23
CA HIS A 5 -7.89 4.26 -16.26
C HIS A 5 -7.21 4.14 -14.88
N LYS A 6 -7.98 4.18 -13.79
CA LYS A 6 -7.46 4.32 -12.42
C LYS A 6 -6.86 3.02 -11.86
N GLY A 7 -7.38 1.86 -12.27
CA GLY A 7 -6.80 0.56 -11.92
C GLY A 7 -5.62 0.16 -12.81
N SER A 8 -5.65 0.58 -14.09
CA SER A 8 -4.63 0.25 -15.08
C SER A 8 -3.25 0.82 -14.74
N LEU A 9 -3.22 2.04 -14.18
CA LEU A 9 -1.97 2.72 -13.84
C LEU A 9 -1.20 2.04 -12.70
N PHE A 10 -1.92 1.49 -11.72
CA PHE A 10 -1.31 0.75 -10.62
C PHE A 10 -0.69 -0.57 -11.11
N ASN A 11 -1.43 -1.32 -11.93
CA ASN A 11 -0.93 -2.54 -12.54
C ASN A 11 0.29 -2.25 -13.45
N LEU A 12 0.27 -1.14 -14.18
CA LEU A 12 1.42 -0.68 -14.95
C LEU A 12 2.61 -0.35 -14.05
N ALA A 13 2.40 0.38 -12.96
CA ALA A 13 3.45 0.71 -12.00
C ALA A 13 4.09 -0.53 -11.36
N LEU A 14 3.28 -1.53 -10.99
CA LEU A 14 3.76 -2.83 -10.52
C LEU A 14 4.60 -3.56 -11.58
N LEU A 15 4.18 -3.51 -12.85
CA LEU A 15 4.91 -4.09 -13.97
C LEU A 15 6.27 -3.40 -14.18
N TYR A 16 6.28 -2.06 -14.18
CA TYR A 16 7.50 -1.25 -14.27
C TYR A 16 8.48 -1.58 -13.14
N ARG A 17 7.98 -1.71 -11.91
CA ARG A 17 8.79 -2.10 -10.74
C ARG A 17 9.40 -3.49 -10.90
N ASN A 18 8.60 -4.49 -11.29
CA ASN A 18 9.05 -5.87 -11.44
C ASN A 18 10.06 -6.04 -12.59
N HIS A 19 9.91 -5.27 -13.68
CA HIS A 19 10.75 -5.43 -14.87
C HIS A 19 12.05 -4.63 -14.85
N LEU A 20 12.16 -3.54 -14.08
CA LEU A 20 13.32 -2.64 -14.18
C LEU A 20 14.31 -2.74 -13.01
N GLY A 21 13.95 -3.32 -11.86
CA GLY A 21 14.91 -3.57 -10.77
C GLY A 21 15.61 -2.31 -10.24
N LYS A 22 15.06 -1.12 -10.49
CA LYS A 22 15.63 0.18 -10.09
C LYS A 22 14.93 0.68 -8.83
N PRO A 23 15.55 0.53 -7.64
CA PRO A 23 14.90 0.86 -6.37
C PRO A 23 14.59 2.35 -6.20
N ASP A 24 15.45 3.24 -6.72
CA ASP A 24 15.23 4.70 -6.61
C ASP A 24 14.04 5.16 -7.46
N ASP A 25 13.85 4.56 -8.65
CA ASP A 25 12.70 4.81 -9.50
C ASP A 25 11.42 4.27 -8.84
N ALA A 26 11.51 3.13 -8.14
CA ALA A 26 10.37 2.54 -7.45
C ALA A 26 9.86 3.41 -6.29
N ARG A 27 10.76 4.04 -5.52
CA ARG A 27 10.35 4.94 -4.43
C ARG A 27 9.69 6.21 -4.97
N ASN A 28 10.27 6.83 -5.99
CA ASN A 28 9.68 8.01 -6.63
C ASN A 28 8.30 7.70 -7.22
N LEU A 29 8.14 6.51 -7.81
CA LEU A 29 6.87 6.03 -8.32
C LEU A 29 5.84 5.81 -7.21
N ALA A 30 6.22 5.19 -6.09
CA ALA A 30 5.33 5.00 -4.94
C ALA A 30 4.81 6.34 -4.39
N LEU A 31 5.68 7.35 -4.25
CA LEU A 31 5.29 8.70 -3.84
C LEU A 31 4.34 9.37 -4.83
N HIS A 32 4.54 9.16 -6.14
CA HIS A 32 3.63 9.67 -7.16
C HIS A 32 2.26 9.00 -7.08
N LEU A 33 2.22 7.67 -6.88
CA LEU A 33 0.98 6.91 -6.72
C LEU A 33 0.20 7.33 -5.48
N ILE A 34 0.88 7.57 -4.36
CA ILE A 34 0.25 8.09 -3.13
C ILE A 34 -0.50 9.38 -3.44
N LYS A 35 0.19 10.37 -4.01
CA LYS A 35 -0.44 11.66 -4.37
C LYS A 35 -1.61 11.49 -5.34
N TYR A 36 -1.43 10.64 -6.35
CA TYR A 36 -2.46 10.37 -7.34
C TYR A 36 -3.73 9.77 -6.71
N PHE A 37 -3.58 8.78 -5.84
CA PHE A 37 -4.74 8.16 -5.18
C PHE A 37 -5.36 9.05 -4.11
N GLU A 38 -4.57 9.89 -3.42
CA GLU A 38 -5.12 10.93 -2.55
C GLU A 38 -6.00 11.92 -3.33
N GLU A 39 -5.56 12.37 -4.50
CA GLU A 39 -6.38 13.22 -5.39
C GLU A 39 -7.62 12.47 -5.91
N ALA A 40 -7.48 11.21 -6.29
CA ALA A 40 -8.60 10.39 -6.72
C ALA A 40 -9.66 10.24 -5.61
N LEU A 41 -9.24 10.09 -4.35
CA LEU A 41 -10.13 10.00 -3.19
C LEU A 41 -10.76 11.34 -2.80
N LYS A 42 -10.12 12.48 -3.13
CA LYS A 42 -10.79 13.79 -3.01
C LYS A 42 -11.97 13.92 -3.96
N LEU A 43 -11.85 13.33 -5.16
CA LEU A 43 -12.91 13.35 -6.19
C LEU A 43 -14.00 12.31 -5.91
N ASP A 44 -13.61 11.12 -5.43
CA ASP A 44 -14.52 10.03 -5.08
C ASP A 44 -14.09 9.38 -3.75
N PRO A 45 -14.56 9.92 -2.61
CA PRO A 45 -14.20 9.41 -1.28
C PRO A 45 -14.67 7.98 -1.00
N LYS A 46 -15.60 7.45 -1.80
CA LYS A 46 -16.16 6.10 -1.61
C LYS A 46 -15.45 5.04 -2.46
N ASN A 47 -14.40 5.43 -3.19
CA ASN A 47 -13.69 4.54 -4.08
C ASN A 47 -12.78 3.57 -3.29
N ILE A 48 -13.32 2.39 -2.96
CA ILE A 48 -12.59 1.35 -2.22
C ILE A 48 -11.33 0.90 -2.96
N GLN A 49 -11.38 0.81 -4.29
CA GLN A 49 -10.22 0.40 -5.08
C GLN A 49 -9.10 1.44 -5.01
N ALA A 50 -9.42 2.73 -5.13
CA ALA A 50 -8.43 3.80 -4.99
C ALA A 50 -7.87 3.85 -3.56
N LYS A 51 -8.72 3.64 -2.55
CA LYS A 51 -8.28 3.56 -1.15
C LYS A 51 -7.33 2.39 -0.94
N HIS A 52 -7.67 1.21 -1.44
CA HIS A 52 -6.79 0.03 -1.40
C HIS A 52 -5.45 0.27 -2.09
N ASN A 53 -5.46 0.83 -3.31
CA ASN A 53 -4.23 1.10 -4.06
C ASN A 53 -3.33 2.13 -3.35
N LEU A 54 -3.91 3.12 -2.66
CA LEU A 54 -3.18 4.02 -1.77
C LEU A 54 -2.49 3.24 -0.65
N CYS A 55 -3.19 2.31 0.00
CA CYS A 55 -2.60 1.51 1.07
C CYS A 55 -1.42 0.66 0.57
N VAL A 56 -1.53 0.08 -0.63
CA VAL A 56 -0.42 -0.68 -1.21
C VAL A 56 0.76 0.24 -1.55
N ALA A 57 0.51 1.44 -2.09
CA ALA A 57 1.58 2.40 -2.36
C ALA A 57 2.31 2.86 -1.08
N LEU A 58 1.60 2.98 0.05
CA LEU A 58 2.20 3.24 1.37
C LEU A 58 3.09 2.07 1.83
N ALA A 59 2.64 0.83 1.63
CA ALA A 59 3.43 -0.37 1.94
C ALA A 59 4.68 -0.53 1.08
N ASP A 60 4.64 -0.03 -0.16
CA ASP A 60 5.77 0.02 -1.09
C ASP A 60 6.79 1.09 -0.71
N GLU A 61 6.36 2.17 -0.06
CA GLU A 61 7.24 3.17 0.58
C GLU A 61 7.82 2.67 1.92
N ASP A 62 7.49 1.44 2.33
CA ASP A 62 7.88 0.82 3.61
C ASP A 62 7.28 1.51 4.86
N ASP A 63 6.23 2.32 4.66
CA ASP A 63 5.38 2.91 5.70
C ASP A 63 4.22 1.94 6.04
N LEU A 64 4.59 0.85 6.71
CA LEU A 64 3.69 -0.27 6.98
C LEU A 64 2.62 0.08 8.00
N GLU A 65 2.93 0.95 8.95
CA GLU A 65 2.01 1.44 9.96
C GLU A 65 0.88 2.27 9.30
N LYS A 66 1.21 3.18 8.38
CA LYS A 66 0.17 3.90 7.62
C LYS A 66 -0.58 2.98 6.67
N SER A 67 0.10 2.02 6.04
CA SER A 67 -0.57 1.02 5.21
C SER A 67 -1.59 0.21 6.01
N GLU A 68 -1.29 -0.20 7.24
CA GLU A 68 -2.21 -0.95 8.09
C GLU A 68 -3.44 -0.11 8.41
N SER A 69 -3.25 1.13 8.89
CA SER A 69 -4.36 2.06 9.18
C SER A 69 -5.23 2.28 7.95
N CYS A 70 -4.61 2.49 6.79
CA CYS A 70 -5.31 2.69 5.53
C CYS A 70 -6.17 1.47 5.15
N LEU A 71 -5.66 0.24 5.32
CA LEU A 71 -6.40 -0.98 5.02
C LEU A 71 -7.58 -1.17 5.98
N LEU A 72 -7.41 -0.83 7.27
CA LEU A 72 -8.51 -0.86 8.24
C LEU A 72 -9.62 0.13 7.87
N GLU A 73 -9.26 1.32 7.39
CA GLU A 73 -10.23 2.28 6.86
C GLU A 73 -10.96 1.73 5.63
N ALA A 74 -10.24 1.15 4.67
CA ALA A 74 -10.83 0.56 3.48
C ALA A 74 -11.82 -0.57 3.82
N ILE A 75 -11.48 -1.41 4.80
CA ILE A 75 -12.33 -2.49 5.31
C ILE A 75 -13.59 -1.92 5.97
N ALA A 76 -13.47 -0.85 6.75
CA ALA A 76 -14.58 -0.23 7.46
C ALA A 76 -15.59 0.48 6.53
N MET A 77 -15.18 0.81 5.30
CA MET A 77 -16.07 1.43 4.31
C MET A 77 -17.07 0.45 3.69
N GLU A 78 -16.83 -0.87 3.79
CA GLU A 78 -17.71 -1.89 3.23
C GLU A 78 -18.39 -2.71 4.35
N PRO A 79 -19.73 -2.90 4.31
CA PRO A 79 -20.43 -3.76 5.27
C PRO A 79 -19.98 -5.22 5.22
N LYS A 80 -19.50 -5.67 4.06
CA LYS A 80 -18.92 -6.98 3.83
C LYS A 80 -17.55 -6.80 3.18
N PRO A 81 -16.46 -6.85 3.96
CA PRO A 81 -15.12 -6.63 3.44
C PRO A 81 -14.75 -7.64 2.36
N GLN A 82 -14.13 -7.16 1.29
CA GLN A 82 -13.62 -8.02 0.23
C GLN A 82 -12.40 -8.81 0.72
N ASN A 83 -12.32 -10.10 0.35
CA ASN A 83 -11.27 -11.01 0.84
C ASN A 83 -9.85 -10.49 0.58
N TYR A 84 -9.62 -9.77 -0.53
CA TYR A 84 -8.29 -9.24 -0.86
C TYR A 84 -7.82 -8.17 0.13
N LEU A 85 -8.73 -7.38 0.72
CA LEU A 85 -8.40 -6.36 1.73
C LEU A 85 -7.88 -7.03 3.00
N LEU A 86 -8.54 -8.10 3.43
CA LEU A 86 -8.15 -8.90 4.59
C LEU A 86 -6.81 -9.60 4.35
N GLN A 87 -6.62 -10.20 3.18
CA GLN A 87 -5.35 -10.85 2.82
C GLN A 87 -4.18 -9.85 2.82
N HIS A 88 -4.37 -8.66 2.25
CA HIS A 88 -3.35 -7.61 2.27
C HIS A 88 -3.06 -7.15 3.71
N LEU A 89 -4.08 -6.99 4.54
CA LEU A 89 -3.90 -6.62 5.95
C LEU A 89 -3.02 -7.63 6.70
N GLU A 90 -3.26 -8.93 6.51
CA GLU A 90 -2.45 -9.99 7.13
C GLU A 90 -0.99 -9.97 6.65
N ILE A 91 -0.75 -9.69 5.36
CA ILE A 91 0.61 -9.54 4.82
C ILE A 91 1.33 -8.36 5.51
N ILE A 92 0.67 -7.20 5.63
CA ILE A 92 1.26 -6.01 6.25
C ILE A 92 1.57 -6.26 7.73
N ARG A 93 0.65 -6.87 8.48
CA ARG A 93 0.87 -7.27 9.88
C ARG A 93 2.02 -8.26 10.04
N GLY A 94 2.13 -9.23 9.13
CA GLY A 94 3.25 -10.17 9.08
C GLY A 94 4.60 -9.46 8.89
N ARG A 95 4.67 -8.48 7.99
CA ARG A 95 5.87 -7.64 7.76
C ARG A 95 6.21 -6.80 9.00
N LEU A 96 5.22 -6.15 9.62
CA LEU A 96 5.39 -5.36 10.85
C LEU A 96 5.95 -6.21 12.00
N HIS A 97 5.37 -7.38 12.24
CA HIS A 97 5.82 -8.29 13.28
C HIS A 97 7.26 -8.80 13.03
N SER A 98 7.60 -9.04 11.76
CA SER A 98 8.95 -9.46 11.36
C SER A 98 9.99 -8.36 11.54
N ARG A 99 9.63 -7.09 11.29
CA ARG A 99 10.46 -5.90 11.60
C ARG A 99 10.65 -5.71 13.10
N GLY A 100 9.60 -5.86 13.89
CA GLY A 100 9.68 -5.78 15.36
C GLY A 100 10.62 -6.82 15.97
N LYS A 101 10.57 -8.07 15.48
CA LYS A 101 11.49 -9.13 15.89
C LYS A 101 12.94 -8.83 15.51
N HIS A 102 13.21 -8.40 14.27
CA HIS A 102 14.57 -8.06 13.83
C HIS A 102 15.17 -6.87 14.60
N ALA A 103 14.38 -5.84 14.89
CA ALA A 103 14.81 -4.68 15.68
C ALA A 103 15.19 -5.08 17.12
N TYR A 104 14.39 -5.96 17.74
CA TYR A 104 14.65 -6.47 19.08
C TYR A 104 15.92 -7.34 19.15
N THR A 105 16.16 -8.20 18.15
CA THR A 105 17.37 -9.04 18.12
C THR A 105 18.65 -8.23 17.89
N LYS A 106 18.60 -7.17 17.06
CA LYS A 106 19.76 -6.31 16.80
C LYS A 106 20.18 -5.52 18.06
N LEU A 107 19.22 -4.95 18.79
CA LEU A 107 19.49 -4.21 20.03
C LEU A 107 20.11 -5.06 21.15
N ASN A 108 19.88 -6.38 21.15
CA ASN A 108 20.42 -7.29 22.16
C ASN A 108 21.78 -7.89 21.77
N ASN A 109 22.16 -7.88 20.49
CA ASN A 109 23.47 -8.37 20.02
C ASN A 109 24.54 -7.28 19.93
N ASP A 110 24.15 -6.00 19.98
CA ASP A 110 25.05 -4.84 20.00
C ASP A 110 25.44 -4.41 21.45
N LYS A 111 25.23 -5.29 22.45
CA LYS A 111 25.65 -5.13 23.86
C LYS A 111 26.68 -6.18 24.23
#